data_AF-A0ABC9YAR6-F1
#
_entry.id   AF-A0ABC9YAR6-F1
#
_cell.length_a   1.000
_cell.length_b   1.000
_cell.length_c   1.000
_cell.angle_alpha   90.00
_cell.angle_beta   90.00
_cell.angle_gamma   90.00
#
_symmetry.space_group_name_H-M   'P 1'
#
loop_
_entity.id
_entity.type
_entity.pdbx_description
1 polymer ?
#
loop_
_entity_poly.entity_id
_entity_poly.type
_entity_poly.pdbx_seq_one_letter_code
_entity_poly.pdbx_strand_id
1 'polypeptide(L)'
;MERGIQYLRELAVREMAYYDPDNVQLPTDPDEVQCTQSMWQKFVRSAPSSYANSLAVMDWKGEEAPTVDEVAGRLRQYEESLSSSLVSAVEKLSREFQQFREDMSYSPPVRTSISVFLCSRERI
;
A
#
# COMPACT_ATOMS: atom_id res chain seq x y z
N MET A 1 2.45 -7.76 6.18
CA MET A 1 1.93 -7.28 7.47
C MET A 1 1.71 -8.40 8.50
N GLU A 2 1.56 -9.64 8.04
CA GLU A 2 1.21 -10.81 8.88
C GLU A 2 2.08 -11.06 10.12
N ARG A 3 3.41 -10.81 10.07
CA ARG A 3 4.25 -10.95 11.27
C ARG A 3 3.86 -9.96 12.39
N GLY A 4 3.41 -8.76 12.02
CA GLY A 4 2.90 -7.79 12.98
C GLY A 4 1.57 -8.26 13.57
N ILE A 5 0.67 -8.76 12.74
CA ILE A 5 -0.62 -9.32 13.19
C ILE A 5 -0.40 -10.49 14.15
N GLN A 6 0.56 -11.36 13.84
CA GLN A 6 0.94 -12.45 14.74
C GLN A 6 1.43 -11.93 16.10
N TYR A 7 2.26 -10.89 16.10
CA TYR A 7 2.72 -10.26 17.34
C TYR A 7 1.58 -9.60 18.13
N LEU A 8 0.60 -9.00 17.45
CA LEU A 8 -0.60 -8.46 18.09
C LEU A 8 -1.39 -9.56 18.83
N ARG A 9 -1.57 -10.72 18.18
CA ARG A 9 -2.19 -11.90 18.81
C ARG A 9 -1.39 -12.44 20.00
N GLU A 10 -0.06 -12.45 19.90
CA GLU A 10 0.79 -12.83 21.03
C GLU A 10 0.66 -11.86 22.22
N LEU A 11 0.51 -10.56 21.95
CA LEU A 11 0.20 -9.58 22.99
C LEU A 11 -1.18 -9.84 23.60
N ALA A 12 -2.18 -10.19 22.81
CA ALA A 12 -3.51 -10.57 23.29
C ALA A 12 -3.44 -11.75 24.26
N VAL A 13 -2.80 -12.86 23.87
CA VAL A 13 -2.60 -14.04 24.72
C VAL A 13 -1.90 -13.68 26.04
N ARG A 14 -0.92 -12.78 26.00
CA ARG A 14 -0.23 -12.31 27.21
C ARG A 14 -1.19 -11.55 28.12
N GLU A 15 -1.93 -10.57 27.60
CA GLU A 15 -2.88 -9.80 28.40
C GLU A 15 -3.99 -10.71 28.97
N MET A 16 -4.42 -11.74 28.22
CA MET A 16 -5.34 -12.77 28.73
C MET A 16 -4.77 -13.55 29.90
N ALA A 17 -3.49 -13.95 29.83
CA ALA A 17 -2.83 -14.71 30.89
C ALA A 17 -2.58 -13.91 32.18
N TYR A 18 -2.56 -12.57 32.09
CA TYR A 18 -2.47 -11.69 33.26
C TYR A 18 -3.84 -11.37 33.89
N TYR A 19 -4.94 -11.75 33.24
CA TYR A 19 -6.28 -11.53 33.79
C TYR A 19 -6.62 -12.57 34.88
N ASP A 20 -7.37 -12.13 35.89
CA ASP A 20 -7.79 -12.94 37.03
C ASP A 20 -8.59 -14.18 36.57
N PRO A 21 -8.21 -15.41 36.93
CA PRO A 21 -8.92 -16.63 36.54
C PRO A 21 -10.39 -16.68 37.01
N ASP A 22 -10.79 -15.82 37.97
CA ASP A 22 -12.18 -15.71 38.42
C ASP A 22 -13.05 -14.83 37.51
N ASN A 23 -12.46 -14.12 36.53
CA ASN A 23 -13.20 -13.35 35.52
C ASN A 23 -13.64 -14.25 34.34
N VAL A 24 -14.86 -14.78 34.46
CA VAL A 24 -15.55 -15.62 33.45
C VAL A 24 -15.83 -14.89 32.12
N GLN A 25 -15.52 -13.59 32.01
CA GLN A 25 -15.89 -12.75 30.86
C GLN A 25 -14.80 -12.66 29.78
N LEU A 26 -13.61 -13.24 29.97
CA LEU A 26 -12.57 -13.14 28.96
C LEU A 26 -12.82 -14.09 27.78
N PRO A 27 -12.71 -13.62 26.52
CA PRO A 27 -12.81 -14.49 25.36
C PRO A 27 -11.76 -15.62 25.40
N THR A 28 -12.14 -16.81 24.92
CA THR A 28 -11.18 -17.93 24.77
C THR A 28 -10.29 -17.74 23.53
N ASP A 29 -10.76 -16.98 22.54
CA ASP A 29 -10.05 -16.66 21.31
C ASP A 29 -9.27 -15.34 21.45
N PRO A 30 -7.94 -15.30 21.22
CA PRO A 30 -7.17 -14.06 21.18
C PRO A 30 -7.66 -13.05 20.13
N ASP A 31 -8.33 -13.48 19.06
CA ASP A 31 -8.85 -12.60 18.02
C ASP A 31 -10.09 -11.80 18.48
N GLU A 32 -10.82 -12.30 19.49
CA GLU A 32 -11.99 -11.65 20.10
C GLU A 32 -11.61 -10.67 21.23
N VAL A 33 -10.35 -10.68 21.66
CA VAL A 33 -9.87 -9.79 22.74
C VAL A 33 -9.92 -8.34 22.27
N GLN A 34 -10.52 -7.47 23.08
CA GLN A 34 -10.44 -6.04 22.85
C GLN A 34 -8.99 -5.58 22.95
N CYS A 35 -8.50 -4.96 21.88
CA CYS A 35 -7.17 -4.43 21.85
C CYS A 35 -7.12 -3.21 22.81
N THR A 36 -6.23 -3.25 23.80
CA THR A 36 -6.12 -2.17 24.79
C THR A 36 -5.16 -1.09 24.29
N GLN A 37 -5.23 0.11 24.85
CA GLN A 37 -4.27 1.18 24.52
C GLN A 37 -2.83 0.76 24.83
N SER A 38 -2.60 -0.01 25.90
CA SER A 38 -1.27 -0.53 26.26
C SER A 38 -0.78 -1.57 25.24
N MET A 39 -1.66 -2.46 24.78
CA MET A 39 -1.38 -3.42 23.71
C MET A 39 -1.01 -2.68 22.41
N TRP A 40 -1.78 -1.66 22.03
CA TRP A 40 -1.51 -0.83 20.87
C TRP A 40 -0.16 -0.11 20.94
N GLN A 41 0.18 0.49 22.09
CA GLN A 41 1.48 1.14 22.26
C GLN A 41 2.65 0.16 22.13
N LYS A 42 2.54 -1.04 22.69
CA LYS A 42 3.54 -2.11 22.54
C LYS A 42 3.66 -2.54 21.08
N PHE A 43 2.53 -2.66 20.38
CA PHE A 43 2.47 -2.99 18.97
C PHE A 43 3.17 -1.93 18.10
N VAL A 44 2.77 -0.65 18.22
CA VAL A 44 3.36 0.47 17.47
C VAL A 44 4.87 0.59 17.72
N ARG A 45 5.33 0.40 18.97
CA ARG A 45 6.76 0.44 19.31
C ARG A 45 7.55 -0.74 18.74
N SER A 46 6.91 -1.88 18.50
CA SER A 46 7.56 -3.05 17.87
C SER A 46 7.69 -2.92 16.35
N ALA A 47 6.91 -2.02 15.73
CA ALA A 47 6.92 -1.84 14.30
C ALA A 47 8.22 -1.15 13.84
N PRO A 48 8.72 -1.48 12.62
CA PRO A 48 9.81 -0.73 12.03
C PRO A 48 9.48 0.76 11.92
N SER A 49 10.49 1.63 12.02
CA SER A 49 10.31 3.09 12.02
C SER A 49 9.53 3.61 10.80
N SER A 50 9.67 2.95 9.65
CA SER A 50 8.93 3.27 8.42
C SER A 50 7.42 3.06 8.52
N TYR A 51 6.96 2.18 9.43
CA TYR A 51 5.54 1.87 9.63
C TYR A 51 4.99 2.44 10.93
N ALA A 52 5.85 2.71 11.93
CA ALA A 52 5.42 3.18 13.24
C ALA A 52 4.58 4.46 13.18
N ASN A 53 4.96 5.44 12.34
CA ASN A 53 4.21 6.68 12.18
C ASN A 53 2.83 6.44 11.54
N SER A 54 2.77 5.64 10.48
CA SER A 54 1.51 5.28 9.82
C SER A 54 0.57 4.54 10.75
N LEU A 55 1.12 3.63 11.57
CA LEU A 55 0.36 2.92 12.59
C LEU A 55 -0.13 3.89 13.68
N ALA A 56 0.72 4.79 14.18
CA ALA A 56 0.31 5.75 15.21
C ALA A 56 -0.87 6.64 14.79
N VAL A 57 -1.01 6.91 13.48
CA VAL A 57 -2.10 7.71 12.89
C VAL A 57 -3.33 6.86 12.56
N MET A 58 -3.22 5.54 12.57
CA MET A 58 -4.36 4.64 12.32
C MET A 58 -5.44 4.92 13.35
N ASP A 59 -6.57 5.44 12.87
CA ASP A 59 -7.64 5.98 13.70
C ASP A 59 -8.24 4.87 14.58
N TRP A 60 -8.19 5.08 15.89
CA TRP A 60 -8.79 4.22 16.90
C TRP A 60 -10.26 4.56 17.18
N LYS A 61 -10.91 5.32 16.28
CA LYS A 61 -12.31 5.72 16.42
C LYS A 61 -13.24 4.53 16.61
N GLY A 62 -13.79 4.48 17.81
CA GLY A 62 -14.90 3.67 18.30
C GLY A 62 -15.21 4.11 19.73
N GLU A 63 -16.48 4.08 20.14
CA GLU A 63 -16.82 4.19 21.58
C GLU A 63 -16.32 2.96 22.34
N GLU A 64 -16.17 1.83 21.63
CA GLU A 64 -15.65 0.56 22.11
C GLU A 64 -14.28 0.26 21.48
N ALA A 65 -13.40 -0.37 22.26
CA ALA A 65 -12.08 -0.75 21.80
C ALA A 65 -12.20 -1.86 20.73
N PRO A 66 -11.60 -1.70 19.52
CA PRO A 66 -11.64 -2.72 18.48
C PRO A 66 -11.02 -4.03 18.95
N THR A 67 -11.54 -5.14 18.43
CA THR A 67 -10.96 -6.47 18.67
C THR A 67 -9.64 -6.65 17.93
N VAL A 68 -8.86 -7.64 18.34
CA VAL A 68 -7.60 -8.01 17.65
C VAL A 68 -7.87 -8.38 16.18
N ASP A 69 -8.98 -9.05 15.88
CA ASP A 69 -9.36 -9.36 14.49
C ASP A 69 -9.68 -8.09 13.67
N GLU A 70 -10.41 -7.14 14.23
CA GLU A 70 -10.72 -5.89 13.55
C GLU A 70 -9.46 -5.08 13.24
N VAL A 71 -8.52 -5.02 14.20
CA VAL A 71 -7.21 -4.38 13.99
C VAL A 71 -6.43 -5.13 12.91
N ALA A 72 -6.43 -6.47 12.93
CA ALA A 72 -5.79 -7.29 11.90
C ALA A 72 -6.38 -7.03 10.50
N GLY A 73 -7.71 -6.90 10.40
CA GLY A 73 -8.40 -6.56 9.17
C GLY A 73 -8.01 -5.19 8.64
N ARG A 74 -8.00 -4.16 9.49
CA ARG A 74 -7.55 -2.80 9.13
C ARG A 74 -6.11 -2.78 8.63
N LEU A 75 -5.23 -3.55 9.28
CA LEU A 75 -3.85 -3.72 8.87
C LEU A 75 -3.77 -4.33 7.45
N ARG A 76 -4.44 -5.46 7.22
CA ARG A 76 -4.47 -6.09 5.88
C ARG A 76 -4.97 -5.14 4.80
N GLN A 77 -6.08 -4.44 5.07
CA GLN A 77 -6.64 -3.46 4.13
C GLN A 77 -5.65 -2.32 3.82
N TYR A 78 -4.89 -1.87 4.82
CA TYR A 78 -3.86 -0.87 4.61
C TYR A 78 -2.71 -1.41 3.74
N GLU A 79 -2.25 -2.65 3.95
CA GLU A 79 -1.23 -3.29 3.11
C GLU A 79 -1.69 -3.45 1.66
N GLU A 80 -2.95 -3.86 1.45
CA GLU A 80 -3.56 -3.99 0.12
C GLU A 80 -3.68 -2.64 -0.60
N SER A 81 -4.11 -1.60 0.11
CA SER A 81 -4.20 -0.24 -0.42
C SER A 81 -2.82 0.31 -0.83
N LEU A 82 -1.80 0.09 0.00
CA LEU A 82 -0.43 0.47 -0.34
C LEU A 82 0.08 -0.31 -1.56
N SER A 83 -0.14 -1.63 -1.58
CA SER A 83 0.32 -2.50 -2.66
C SER A 83 -0.31 -2.10 -4.00
N SER A 84 -1.63 -1.90 -4.01
CA SER A 84 -2.35 -1.46 -5.21
C SER A 84 -1.91 -0.07 -5.69
N SER A 85 -1.69 0.87 -4.77
CA SER A 85 -1.17 2.21 -5.10
C SER A 85 0.23 2.15 -5.73
N LEU A 86 1.12 1.33 -5.18
CA LEU A 86 2.47 1.14 -5.72
C LEU A 86 2.45 0.49 -7.10
N VAL A 87 1.65 -0.56 -7.30
CA VAL A 87 1.48 -1.21 -8.62
C VAL A 87 1.00 -0.20 -9.65
N SER A 88 -0.03 0.60 -9.32
CA SER A 88 -0.56 1.65 -10.21
C SER A 88 0.49 2.71 -10.57
N ALA A 89 1.28 3.16 -9.59
CA ALA A 89 2.35 4.13 -9.83
C ALA A 89 3.44 3.55 -10.77
N VAL A 90 3.83 2.28 -10.57
CA VAL A 90 4.80 1.59 -11.41
C VAL A 90 4.27 1.41 -12.83
N GLU A 91 3.01 1.00 -13.00
CA GLU A 91 2.39 0.87 -14.31
C GLU A 91 2.34 2.21 -15.05
N LYS A 92 1.97 3.29 -14.36
CA LYS A 92 1.95 4.63 -14.96
C LYS A 92 3.33 5.06 -15.43
N LEU A 93 4.36 4.92 -14.59
CA LEU A 93 5.74 5.22 -14.95
C LEU A 93 6.24 4.36 -16.12
N SER A 94 5.87 3.07 -16.15
CA SER A 94 6.22 2.18 -17.25
C SER A 94 5.61 2.63 -18.58
N ARG A 95 4.35 3.12 -18.57
CA ARG A 95 3.69 3.66 -19.77
C ARG A 95 4.36 4.95 -20.25
N GLU A 96 4.64 5.87 -19.34
CA GLU A 96 5.35 7.12 -19.67
C GLU A 96 6.74 6.85 -20.24
N PHE A 97 7.47 5.89 -19.66
CA PHE A 97 8.79 5.50 -20.17
C PHE A 97 8.73 4.86 -21.56
N GLN A 98 7.69 4.06 -21.83
CA GLN A 98 7.50 3.45 -23.14
C GLN A 98 7.14 4.51 -24.21
N GLN A 99 6.28 5.47 -23.87
CA GLN A 99 5.97 6.60 -24.75
C GLN A 99 7.21 7.42 -25.07
N PHE A 100 8.01 7.75 -24.04
CA PHE A 100 9.26 8.48 -24.22
C PHE A 100 10.25 7.74 -25.14
N ARG A 101 10.32 6.41 -25.02
CA ARG A 101 11.13 5.57 -25.91
C ARG A 101 10.63 5.61 -27.36
N GLU A 102 9.32 5.56 -27.55
CA GLU A 102 8.70 5.66 -28.88
C GLU A 102 8.97 7.02 -29.52
N ASP A 103 8.82 8.11 -28.76
CA ASP A 103 9.11 9.48 -29.21
C ASP A 103 10.58 9.65 -29.64
N MET A 104 11.53 9.05 -28.91
CA MET A 104 12.95 9.06 -29.30
C MET A 104 13.25 8.18 -30.53
N SER A 105 12.44 7.14 -30.78
CA SER A 105 12.61 6.25 -31.93
C SER A 105 12.01 6.83 -33.22
N TYR A 106 11.19 7.87 -33.12
CA TYR A 106 10.49 8.47 -34.24
C TYR A 106 11.44 9.36 -35.06
N SER A 107 11.85 8.87 -36.24
CA SER A 107 12.50 9.70 -37.26
C SER A 107 11.42 10.32 -38.17
N PRO A 108 11.26 11.66 -38.23
CA PRO A 108 10.31 12.26 -39.15
C PRO A 108 10.68 11.94 -40.61
N PRO A 109 9.69 11.77 -41.51
CA PRO A 109 9.98 11.54 -42.91
C PRO A 109 10.70 12.77 -43.49
N VAL A 110 11.87 12.54 -44.06
CA VAL A 110 12.60 13.56 -44.82
C VAL A 110 11.74 13.94 -46.02
N ARG A 111 11.16 15.14 -45.99
CA ARG A 111 10.34 15.66 -47.09
C ARG A 111 11.27 15.99 -48.26
N THR A 112 11.51 15.05 -49.15
CA THR A 112 12.20 15.31 -50.42
C THR A 112 11.30 16.20 -51.27
N SER A 113 11.56 17.52 -51.23
CA SER A 113 11.02 18.46 -52.20
C SER A 113 11.56 18.09 -53.58
N ILE A 114 10.77 17.35 -54.36
CA ILE A 114 11.03 17.16 -55.78
C ILE A 114 10.74 18.52 -56.43
N SER A 115 11.78 19.34 -56.59
CA SER A 115 11.74 20.52 -57.44
C SER A 115 11.58 20.07 -58.88
N VAL A 116 10.34 20.05 -59.38
CA VAL A 116 10.05 19.93 -60.81
C VAL A 116 10.38 21.27 -61.45
N PHE A 117 11.66 21.51 -61.73
CA PHE A 117 12.10 22.55 -62.64
C PHE A 117 12.64 21.91 -63.91
N LEU A 118 12.15 22.44 -65.04
CA LEU A 118 12.65 22.30 -66.42
C LEU A 118 12.12 21.12 -67.24
N CYS A 119 10.94 21.32 -67.83
CA CYS A 119 10.73 20.99 -69.24
C CYS A 119 10.02 22.15 -69.94
N SER A 120 10.73 23.28 -70.06
CA SER A 120 10.43 24.31 -71.07
C SER A 120 11.58 24.31 -72.06
N ARG A 121 11.56 23.37 -73.01
CA ARG A 121 12.35 23.48 -74.23
C ARG A 121 11.72 22.63 -75.34
N GLU A 122 11.68 23.23 -76.53
CA GLU A 122 11.19 22.71 -77.82
C GLU A 122 9.67 22.68 -78.06
N ARG A 123 9.16 23.84 -78.49
CA ARG A 123 8.33 23.88 -79.70
C ARG A 123 8.65 25.17 -80.47
N ILE A 124 9.61 25.06 -81.40
CA ILE A 124 9.69 25.90 -82.62
C ILE A 124 8.94 25.12 -83.69
#